data_AF-A0A0X8X6L6-F1
#
_entry.id   AF-A0A0X8X6L6-F1
#
_cell.length_a   1.000
_cell.length_b   1.000
_cell.length_c   1.000
_cell.angle_alpha   90.00
_cell.angle_beta   90.00
_cell.angle_gamma   90.00
#
_symmetry.space_group_name_H-M   'P 1'
#
loop_
_entity.id
_entity.type
_entity.pdbx_description
1 polymer ?
#
loop_
_entity_poly.entity_id
_entity_poly.type
_entity_poly.pdbx_seq_one_letter_code
_entity_poly.pdbx_strand_id
1 'polypeptide(L)'
;MPLALVVLLVLLQGGCSGTQQHPADDEDFSYADEPCWLSSPYGEDAKGAIGIAGRFGSPGTDLEKLSQHRAMESVADMLGVSAPSKDELEGAGPYHLGSQEVALAPVWTDGNYHFGYAYIVDRSDPGWIREECPERKCQPEKCDPEWLCADGADLDYASVVTVSQIAANLPTQYSLFFDNALDQIQAMYGVDVQSYEQVSETSDSSRGLSLNHVEESSLEFEQGADPNMVLANTCRKGTLKYARVALKGVVLADESDRWNRDWHRELRSQSPGLEIGTFSGHLSRNLLSKKIMRAVEEALVSIARSEHVDITSEEINIGRTSGGGYYGRITHAETDATVEAMVRSVRFVGDGSSPTVYVLLENSGFNE
;
A
#
# COMPACT_ATOMS: atom_id res chain seq x y z
N MET A 1 31.03 33.92 83.97
CA MET A 1 32.23 34.75 83.69
C MET A 1 33.20 33.91 82.86
N PRO A 2 33.89 34.50 81.88
CA PRO A 2 33.42 34.55 80.49
C PRO A 2 34.45 33.97 79.49
N LEU A 3 34.05 33.73 78.23
CA LEU A 3 34.72 34.34 77.06
C LEU A 3 33.90 34.06 75.78
N ALA A 4 33.70 35.12 75.00
CA ALA A 4 33.14 35.10 73.66
C ALA A 4 34.29 35.20 72.62
N LEU A 5 34.16 34.52 71.49
CA LEU A 5 34.77 34.85 70.18
C LEU A 5 34.11 33.94 69.12
N VAL A 6 33.13 34.40 68.33
CA VAL A 6 33.23 35.06 67.01
C VAL A 6 33.78 34.15 65.89
N VAL A 7 32.84 33.67 65.07
CA VAL A 7 32.79 33.59 63.59
C VAL A 7 33.92 32.88 62.83
N LEU A 8 33.58 31.76 62.16
CA LEU A 8 33.81 31.63 60.72
C LEU A 8 32.75 30.72 60.07
N LEU A 9 32.00 31.32 59.14
CA LEU A 9 31.12 30.67 58.18
C LEU A 9 31.98 29.92 57.15
N VAL A 10 31.76 28.62 56.95
CA VAL A 10 32.10 27.95 55.69
C VAL A 10 30.88 27.15 55.26
N LEU A 11 30.19 27.69 54.24
CA LEU A 11 29.17 27.01 53.45
C LEU A 11 29.83 25.85 52.69
N LEU A 12 29.52 24.62 53.08
CA LEU A 12 29.67 23.46 52.19
C LEU A 12 28.27 23.07 51.73
N GLN A 13 27.84 23.69 50.64
CA GLN A 13 26.80 23.13 49.78
C GLN A 13 27.39 21.93 49.06
N GLY A 14 27.21 20.74 49.63
CA GLY A 14 27.32 19.48 48.91
C GLY A 14 25.92 19.07 48.46
N GLY A 15 25.61 19.34 47.19
CA GLY A 15 24.39 18.84 46.58
C GLY A 15 24.38 17.31 46.57
N CYS A 16 23.38 16.71 47.21
CA CYS A 16 22.96 15.37 46.84
C CYS A 16 22.23 15.51 45.51
N SER A 17 22.97 15.36 44.41
CA SER A 17 22.39 15.10 43.11
C SER A 17 21.52 13.86 43.26
N GLY A 18 20.20 14.05 43.13
CA GLY A 18 19.29 12.95 42.88
C GLY A 18 19.79 12.24 41.65
N THR A 19 20.36 11.06 41.85
CA THR A 19 20.57 10.09 40.78
C THR A 19 19.18 9.80 40.25
N GLN A 20 18.77 10.51 39.20
CA GLN A 20 17.76 10.01 38.30
C GLN A 20 18.29 8.65 37.87
N GLN A 21 17.69 7.61 38.42
CA GLN A 21 17.73 6.29 37.83
C GLN A 21 17.19 6.49 36.42
N HIS A 22 18.12 6.64 35.48
CA HIS A 22 17.91 6.23 34.11
C HIS A 22 17.28 4.83 34.20
N PRO A 23 16.13 4.57 33.58
CA PRO A 23 15.59 3.22 33.56
C PRO A 23 16.69 2.32 33.03
N ALA A 24 17.15 1.41 33.89
CA ALA A 24 18.05 0.35 33.49
C ALA A 24 17.27 -0.55 32.53
N ASP A 25 17.98 -0.95 31.48
CA ASP A 25 17.71 -2.09 30.63
C ASP A 25 16.63 -1.87 29.56
N ASP A 26 16.98 -1.07 28.54
CA ASP A 26 16.69 -1.43 27.16
C ASP A 26 17.34 -2.80 26.92
N GLU A 27 16.64 -3.88 27.27
CA GLU A 27 16.93 -5.18 26.69
C GLU A 27 16.89 -5.01 25.16
N ASP A 28 17.95 -5.46 24.51
CA ASP A 28 18.11 -5.51 23.05
C ASP A 28 16.99 -6.38 22.48
N PHE A 29 15.81 -5.77 22.28
CA PHE A 29 14.61 -6.47 21.89
C PHE A 29 14.79 -6.94 20.45
N SER A 30 14.71 -8.25 20.25
CA SER A 30 14.68 -8.89 18.95
C SER A 30 13.39 -9.68 18.80
N TYR A 31 12.79 -9.64 17.62
CA TYR A 31 11.65 -10.48 17.32
C TYR A 31 12.07 -11.96 17.17
N ALA A 32 11.30 -12.86 17.78
CA ALA A 32 11.33 -14.29 17.56
C ALA A 32 10.47 -14.71 16.35
N ASP A 33 9.39 -13.98 16.07
CA ASP A 33 8.42 -14.25 15.00
C ASP A 33 8.20 -13.02 14.11
N GLU A 34 7.27 -13.09 13.15
CA GLU A 34 6.94 -11.97 12.27
C GLU A 34 6.29 -10.81 13.07
N PRO A 35 6.81 -9.58 12.98
CA PRO A 35 6.21 -8.45 13.68
C PRO A 35 4.88 -8.04 13.07
N CYS A 36 3.94 -7.59 13.90
CA CYS A 36 2.61 -7.19 13.46
C CYS A 36 2.64 -6.07 12.41
N TRP A 37 3.58 -5.13 12.55
CA TRP A 37 3.75 -4.01 11.61
C TRP A 37 4.11 -4.45 10.19
N LEU A 38 4.61 -5.68 9.97
CA LEU A 38 4.88 -6.17 8.62
C LEU A 38 3.60 -6.44 7.83
N SER A 39 2.52 -6.80 8.54
CA SER A 39 1.21 -7.11 7.95
C SER A 39 0.29 -5.89 7.86
N SER A 40 0.53 -4.87 8.67
CA SER A 40 -0.28 -3.65 8.76
C SER A 40 0.58 -2.41 9.03
N PRO A 41 1.52 -2.04 8.14
CA PRO A 41 2.47 -0.95 8.40
C PRO A 41 1.84 0.44 8.35
N TYR A 42 0.65 0.57 7.74
CA TYR A 42 -0.05 1.84 7.58
C TYR A 42 -1.58 1.70 7.69
N GLY A 43 -2.23 2.50 8.53
CA GLY A 43 -3.67 2.49 8.78
C GLY A 43 -4.06 3.29 10.04
N GLU A 44 -5.20 2.95 10.64
CA GLU A 44 -5.67 3.60 11.88
C GLU A 44 -4.71 3.38 13.06
N ASP A 45 -4.13 2.18 13.14
CA ASP A 45 -3.32 1.76 14.29
C ASP A 45 -1.81 1.96 14.14
N ALA A 46 -1.35 2.25 12.92
CA ALA A 46 0.05 2.34 12.58
C ALA A 46 0.25 3.36 11.46
N LYS A 47 1.21 4.26 11.60
CA LYS A 47 1.52 5.28 10.58
C LYS A 47 3.01 5.23 10.26
N GLY A 48 3.40 4.23 9.48
CA GLY A 48 4.80 4.03 9.16
C GLY A 48 5.03 3.43 7.79
N ALA A 49 6.30 3.13 7.54
CA ALA A 49 6.78 2.60 6.28
C ALA A 49 7.84 1.53 6.55
N ILE A 50 7.92 0.56 5.64
CA ILE A 50 8.90 -0.53 5.71
C ILE A 50 10.01 -0.26 4.72
N GLY A 51 11.24 -0.31 5.21
CA GLY A 51 12.44 -0.34 4.39
C GLY A 51 13.03 -1.74 4.35
N ILE A 52 13.40 -2.21 3.16
CA ILE A 52 13.90 -3.57 2.97
C ILE A 52 15.34 -3.50 2.47
N ALA A 53 16.28 -4.19 3.13
CA ALA A 53 17.66 -4.38 2.66
C ALA A 53 17.97 -5.85 2.36
N GLY A 54 18.74 -6.06 1.28
CA GLY A 54 18.86 -7.34 0.59
C GLY A 54 19.84 -8.36 1.17
N ARG A 55 19.75 -9.56 0.58
CA ARG A 55 20.48 -10.81 0.88
C ARG A 55 22.00 -10.76 0.86
N PHE A 56 22.57 -9.82 0.12
CA PHE A 56 24.00 -9.60 0.01
C PHE A 56 24.20 -8.08 0.02
N GLY A 57 25.30 -7.61 0.60
CA GLY A 57 25.68 -6.20 0.57
C GLY A 57 27.08 -6.07 0.01
N SER A 58 27.45 -4.87 -0.43
CA SER A 58 28.87 -4.56 -0.64
C SER A 58 29.62 -4.84 0.66
N PRO A 59 30.85 -5.40 0.62
CA PRO A 59 31.64 -5.61 1.82
C PRO A 59 31.73 -4.31 2.65
N GLY A 60 31.27 -4.36 3.90
CA GLY A 60 31.21 -3.20 4.79
C GLY A 60 29.89 -2.42 4.79
N THR A 61 28.88 -2.83 4.01
CA THR A 61 27.51 -2.29 4.13
C THR A 61 26.82 -2.89 5.34
N ASP A 62 26.42 -2.02 6.27
CA ASP A 62 25.46 -2.36 7.32
C ASP A 62 24.05 -2.41 6.72
N LEU A 63 23.52 -3.62 6.56
CA LEU A 63 22.21 -3.88 5.93
C LEU A 63 21.05 -3.55 6.86
N GLU A 64 21.23 -3.69 8.17
CA GLU A 64 20.21 -3.30 9.16
C GLU A 64 20.02 -1.79 9.12
N LYS A 65 21.12 -1.04 9.23
CA LYS A 65 21.10 0.43 9.13
C LYS A 65 20.60 0.93 7.77
N LEU A 66 20.89 0.19 6.70
CA LEU A 66 20.32 0.49 5.37
C LEU A 66 18.80 0.27 5.32
N SER A 67 18.30 -0.82 5.92
CA SER A 67 16.84 -1.08 5.96
C SER A 67 16.10 -0.01 6.77
N GLN A 68 16.67 0.45 7.87
CA GLN A 68 16.12 1.53 8.69
C GLN A 68 16.14 2.88 7.95
N HIS A 69 17.23 3.20 7.25
CA HIS A 69 17.30 4.40 6.43
C HIS A 69 16.23 4.42 5.34
N ARG A 70 16.05 3.32 4.63
CA ARG A 70 14.99 3.19 3.62
C ARG A 70 13.59 3.41 4.21
N ALA A 71 13.34 2.86 5.40
CA ALA A 71 12.09 3.08 6.09
C ALA A 71 11.88 4.57 6.42
N MET A 72 12.95 5.23 6.88
CA MET A 72 12.95 6.67 7.19
C MET A 72 12.74 7.52 5.94
N GLU A 73 13.38 7.19 4.82
CA GLU A 73 13.18 7.83 3.51
C GLU A 73 11.69 7.77 3.12
N SER A 74 11.08 6.59 3.16
CA SER A 74 9.67 6.44 2.83
C SER A 74 8.75 7.24 3.75
N VAL A 75 9.03 7.35 5.06
CA VAL A 75 8.25 8.22 5.96
C VAL A 75 8.49 9.71 5.67
N ALA A 76 9.71 10.10 5.33
CA ALA A 76 10.04 11.48 4.97
C ALA A 76 9.33 11.90 3.67
N ASP A 77 9.34 11.04 2.65
CA ASP A 77 8.64 11.23 1.38
C ASP A 77 7.13 11.36 1.61
N MET A 78 6.57 10.47 2.43
CA MET A 78 5.19 10.57 2.88
C MET A 78 4.87 11.94 3.50
N LEU A 79 5.81 12.54 4.23
CA LEU A 79 5.63 13.83 4.89
C LEU A 79 6.01 15.03 4.00
N GLY A 80 6.54 14.79 2.80
CA GLY A 80 7.02 15.85 1.90
C GLY A 80 8.24 16.59 2.45
N VAL A 81 9.11 15.90 3.20
CA VAL A 81 10.32 16.46 3.81
C VAL A 81 11.53 15.61 3.47
N SER A 82 12.74 16.15 3.64
CA SER A 82 13.97 15.38 3.43
C SER A 82 14.27 14.44 4.59
N ALA A 83 14.68 13.22 4.28
CA ALA A 83 15.15 12.26 5.26
C ALA A 83 16.53 12.65 5.82
N PRO A 84 16.85 12.28 7.08
CA PRO A 84 18.21 12.31 7.59
C PRO A 84 19.07 11.33 6.78
N SER A 85 20.34 11.65 6.60
CA SER A 85 21.28 10.72 5.98
C SER A 85 21.44 9.45 6.82
N LYS A 86 21.80 8.35 6.17
CA LYS A 86 22.02 7.06 6.84
C LYS A 86 22.92 7.18 8.07
N ASP A 87 23.99 7.97 7.98
CA ASP A 87 24.95 8.08 9.07
C ASP A 87 24.40 8.83 10.29
N GLU A 88 23.42 9.72 10.09
CA GLU A 88 22.72 10.46 11.16
C GLU A 88 21.69 9.61 11.92
N LEU A 89 21.35 8.42 11.41
CA LEU A 89 20.50 7.48 12.13
C LEU A 89 21.32 6.71 13.17
N GLU A 90 21.12 7.07 14.44
CA GLU A 90 21.69 6.42 15.61
C GLU A 90 20.59 5.96 16.57
N GLY A 91 20.38 4.65 16.69
CA GLY A 91 19.39 4.06 17.59
C GLY A 91 17.94 4.25 17.15
N ALA A 92 17.00 4.01 18.07
CA ALA A 92 15.56 3.95 17.78
C ALA A 92 14.86 5.32 17.61
N GLY A 93 15.55 6.44 17.84
CA GLY A 93 14.97 7.79 17.81
C GLY A 93 14.51 8.31 19.18
N PRO A 94 13.63 9.34 19.24
CA PRO A 94 12.88 9.93 18.12
C PRO A 94 13.72 10.89 17.26
N TYR A 95 13.42 10.88 15.95
CA TYR A 95 13.94 11.79 14.93
C TYR A 95 12.85 12.81 14.56
N HIS A 96 13.25 14.07 14.32
CA HIS A 96 12.30 15.12 13.96
C HIS A 96 12.26 15.28 12.44
N LEU A 97 11.13 14.91 11.82
CA LEU A 97 10.87 15.11 10.39
C LEU A 97 9.79 16.20 10.21
N GLY A 98 10.25 17.43 9.93
CA GLY A 98 9.37 18.59 9.86
C GLY A 98 8.72 18.90 11.21
N SER A 99 7.40 18.72 11.31
CA SER A 99 6.63 18.89 12.56
C SER A 99 6.29 17.59 13.28
N GLN A 100 6.70 16.44 12.71
CA GLN A 100 6.38 15.13 13.23
C GLN A 100 7.61 14.51 13.92
N GLU A 101 7.36 13.77 14.99
CA GLU A 101 8.35 12.86 15.58
C GLU A 101 8.22 11.49 14.92
N VAL A 102 9.35 10.90 14.52
CA VAL A 102 9.44 9.60 13.87
C VAL A 102 10.42 8.73 14.61
N ALA A 103 10.07 7.49 14.88
CA ALA A 103 10.92 6.52 15.54
C ALA A 103 11.15 5.30 14.65
N LEU A 104 12.18 4.53 14.98
CA LEU A 104 12.53 3.27 14.32
C LEU A 104 12.16 2.10 15.22
N ALA A 105 11.55 1.08 14.62
CA ALA A 105 11.40 -0.21 15.26
C ALA A 105 12.73 -0.98 15.24
N PRO A 106 12.87 -1.98 16.14
CA PRO A 106 13.87 -3.03 15.99
C PRO A 106 13.79 -3.65 14.59
N VAL A 107 14.94 -4.07 14.05
CA VAL A 107 14.98 -4.69 12.71
C VAL A 107 14.53 -6.14 12.81
N TRP A 108 13.65 -6.54 11.90
CA TRP A 108 13.29 -7.94 11.71
C TRP A 108 14.10 -8.55 10.56
N THR A 109 14.55 -9.80 10.71
CA THR A 109 15.39 -10.46 9.71
C THR A 109 14.76 -11.79 9.31
N ASP A 110 14.53 -11.98 8.00
CA ASP A 110 14.08 -13.24 7.42
C ASP A 110 15.06 -13.73 6.35
N GLY A 111 15.69 -14.87 6.63
CA GLY A 111 16.75 -15.43 5.81
C GLY A 111 17.97 -14.52 5.73
N ASN A 112 18.07 -13.75 4.65
CA ASN A 112 19.16 -12.77 4.48
C ASN A 112 18.59 -11.35 4.23
N TYR A 113 17.29 -11.14 4.43
CA TYR A 113 16.67 -9.84 4.23
C TYR A 113 16.45 -9.17 5.58
N HIS A 114 16.73 -7.88 5.64
CA HIS A 114 16.53 -7.04 6.82
C HIS A 114 15.38 -6.07 6.55
N PHE A 115 14.43 -6.00 7.49
CA PHE A 115 13.23 -5.19 7.41
C PHE A 115 13.27 -4.16 8.53
N GLY A 116 13.49 -2.90 8.16
CA GLY A 116 13.38 -1.76 9.03
C GLY A 116 11.96 -1.20 8.97
N TYR A 117 11.47 -0.67 10.07
CA TYR A 117 10.19 0.02 10.12
C TYR A 117 10.36 1.38 10.80
N ALA A 118 9.95 2.43 10.11
CA ALA A 118 9.91 3.79 10.64
C ALA A 118 8.45 4.19 10.81
N TYR A 119 8.12 4.82 11.94
CA TYR A 119 6.74 5.16 12.27
C TYR A 119 6.64 6.54 12.92
N ILE A 120 5.55 7.24 12.63
CA ILE A 120 5.19 8.50 13.25
C ILE A 120 4.76 8.22 14.70
N VAL A 121 5.38 8.91 15.64
CA VAL A 121 5.09 8.79 17.07
C VAL A 121 3.81 9.57 17.36
N ASP A 122 2.67 8.88 17.38
CA ASP A 122 1.37 9.45 17.75
C ASP A 122 0.77 8.86 19.03
N ARG A 123 1.41 7.82 19.58
CA ARG A 123 1.03 7.13 20.82
C ARG A 123 2.05 7.37 21.91
N SER A 124 1.57 7.53 23.14
CA SER A 124 2.42 7.66 24.33
C SER A 124 3.14 6.36 24.73
N ASP A 125 2.66 5.20 24.25
CA ASP A 125 3.28 3.89 24.49
C ASP A 125 3.53 3.17 23.15
N PRO A 126 4.80 2.94 22.77
CA PRO A 126 5.17 2.26 21.53
C PRO A 126 5.12 0.73 21.64
N GLY A 127 4.59 0.15 22.73
CA GLY A 127 4.57 -1.30 22.96
C GLY A 127 4.03 -2.15 21.79
N TRP A 128 3.11 -1.60 20.99
CA TRP A 128 2.56 -2.23 19.79
C TRP A 128 3.62 -2.57 18.73
N ILE A 129 4.73 -1.82 18.69
CA ILE A 129 5.85 -2.07 17.76
C ILE A 129 6.50 -3.43 18.04
N ARG A 130 6.50 -3.86 19.30
CA ARG A 130 7.10 -5.11 19.76
C ARG A 130 6.14 -6.31 19.64
N GLU A 131 4.92 -6.11 19.15
CA GLU A 131 3.97 -7.20 18.98
C GLU A 131 4.35 -8.08 17.78
N GLU A 132 4.19 -9.39 17.97
CA GLU A 132 4.42 -10.41 16.96
C GLU A 132 3.10 -11.04 16.56
N CYS A 133 2.82 -11.07 15.27
CA CYS A 133 1.56 -11.56 14.73
C CYS A 133 1.84 -12.60 13.66
N PRO A 134 1.16 -13.77 13.70
CA PRO A 134 1.15 -14.64 12.54
C PRO A 134 0.44 -13.92 11.39
N GLU A 135 0.85 -14.24 10.16
CA GLU A 135 0.21 -13.71 8.96
C GLU A 135 -1.32 -13.88 9.00
N ARG A 136 -2.04 -12.77 8.84
CA ARG A 136 -3.50 -12.73 8.90
C ARG A 136 -4.12 -13.56 7.79
N LYS A 137 -5.01 -14.49 8.15
CA LYS A 137 -5.85 -15.20 7.19
C LYS A 137 -7.06 -14.35 6.80
N CYS A 138 -7.52 -14.48 5.57
CA CYS A 138 -8.69 -13.74 5.11
C CYS A 138 -9.72 -14.57 4.33
N GLN A 139 -10.91 -14.00 4.20
CA GLN A 139 -12.06 -14.50 3.47
C GLN A 139 -12.57 -13.38 2.54
N PRO A 140 -11.98 -13.21 1.35
CA PRO A 140 -12.36 -12.16 0.40
C PRO A 140 -13.83 -12.23 -0.01
N GLU A 141 -14.42 -13.42 -0.08
CA GLU A 141 -15.85 -13.61 -0.36
C GLU A 141 -16.72 -12.94 0.70
N LYS A 142 -16.22 -12.85 1.93
CA LYS A 142 -16.92 -12.31 3.10
C LYS A 142 -16.47 -10.90 3.46
N CYS A 143 -15.56 -10.31 2.70
CA CYS A 143 -14.96 -9.03 3.03
C CYS A 143 -14.36 -9.04 4.44
N ASP A 144 -13.63 -10.12 4.79
CA ASP A 144 -12.97 -10.25 6.09
C ASP A 144 -11.46 -10.44 5.87
N PRO A 145 -10.60 -9.48 6.26
CA PRO A 145 -10.95 -8.21 6.92
C PRO A 145 -11.75 -7.23 6.04
N GLU A 146 -12.43 -6.30 6.71
CA GLU A 146 -13.32 -5.32 6.10
C GLU A 146 -12.69 -4.52 4.95
N TRP A 147 -11.39 -4.21 5.08
CA TRP A 147 -10.66 -3.47 4.07
C TRP A 147 -10.58 -4.17 2.70
N LEU A 148 -10.83 -5.48 2.61
CA LEU A 148 -10.86 -6.21 1.32
C LEU A 148 -11.98 -5.75 0.38
N CYS A 149 -13.02 -5.13 0.93
CA CYS A 149 -14.16 -4.61 0.18
C CYS A 149 -14.49 -3.17 0.55
N ALA A 150 -13.61 -2.50 1.31
CA ALA A 150 -13.74 -1.07 1.53
C ALA A 150 -13.52 -0.37 0.18
N ASP A 151 -14.50 0.40 -0.25
CA ASP A 151 -14.34 1.25 -1.42
C ASP A 151 -13.59 2.53 -1.00
N GLY A 152 -13.01 3.26 -1.94
CA GLY A 152 -12.09 4.38 -1.61
C GLY A 152 -12.69 5.48 -0.73
N ALA A 153 -14.01 5.55 -0.63
CA ALA A 153 -14.78 6.45 0.23
C ALA A 153 -14.83 6.02 1.71
N ASP A 154 -14.74 4.72 1.99
CA ASP A 154 -14.78 4.17 3.36
C ASP A 154 -13.44 4.36 4.10
N LEU A 155 -12.44 4.97 3.44
CA LEU A 155 -11.04 4.99 3.85
C LEU A 155 -10.47 6.42 3.80
N ASP A 156 -9.54 6.71 4.71
CA ASP A 156 -8.90 8.05 4.81
C ASP A 156 -8.15 8.49 3.55
N TYR A 157 -7.80 7.54 2.68
CA TYR A 157 -7.07 7.75 1.44
C TYR A 157 -7.62 6.85 0.34
N ALA A 158 -7.52 7.32 -0.90
CA ALA A 158 -7.72 6.48 -2.07
C ALA A 158 -6.86 5.22 -1.94
N SER A 159 -7.44 4.05 -2.15
CA SER A 159 -6.68 2.80 -2.07
C SER A 159 -7.23 1.77 -3.03
N VAL A 160 -6.41 0.77 -3.30
CA VAL A 160 -6.77 -0.37 -4.12
C VAL A 160 -6.42 -1.67 -3.40
N VAL A 161 -7.31 -2.65 -3.50
CA VAL A 161 -7.05 -4.01 -3.03
C VAL A 161 -6.47 -4.80 -4.19
N THR A 162 -5.25 -5.29 -4.02
CA THR A 162 -4.51 -6.07 -5.01
C THR A 162 -4.30 -7.51 -4.53
N VAL A 163 -3.93 -8.40 -5.44
CA VAL A 163 -3.71 -9.82 -5.16
C VAL A 163 -2.56 -10.38 -6.00
N SER A 164 -1.76 -11.26 -5.42
CA SER A 164 -0.78 -12.03 -6.18
C SER A 164 -0.65 -13.45 -5.63
N GLN A 165 -0.02 -14.34 -6.41
CA GLN A 165 0.48 -15.59 -5.86
C GLN A 165 1.58 -15.34 -4.84
N ILE A 166 1.71 -16.23 -3.87
CA ILE A 166 2.79 -16.19 -2.88
C ILE A 166 4.14 -16.27 -3.60
N ALA A 167 4.95 -15.24 -3.42
CA ALA A 167 6.31 -15.20 -3.93
C ALA A 167 7.27 -16.01 -3.05
N ALA A 168 8.48 -16.28 -3.57
CA ALA A 168 9.52 -17.01 -2.85
C ALA A 168 10.12 -16.23 -1.67
N ASN A 169 9.95 -14.91 -1.63
CA ASN A 169 10.42 -14.03 -0.56
C ASN A 169 9.54 -12.77 -0.48
N LEU A 170 9.53 -12.13 0.69
CA LEU A 170 8.75 -10.91 0.96
C LEU A 170 9.10 -9.70 0.07
N PRO A 171 10.37 -9.41 -0.25
CA PRO A 171 10.72 -8.35 -1.20
C PRO A 171 10.02 -8.49 -2.56
N THR A 172 10.08 -9.69 -3.16
CA THR A 172 9.36 -9.99 -4.41
C THR A 172 7.85 -9.90 -4.22
N GLN A 173 7.35 -10.33 -3.06
CA GLN A 173 5.92 -10.26 -2.72
C GLN A 173 5.42 -8.81 -2.68
N TYR A 174 6.20 -7.89 -2.10
CA TYR A 174 5.88 -6.46 -2.02
C TYR A 174 5.85 -5.83 -3.40
N SER A 175 6.88 -6.10 -4.21
CA SER A 175 6.92 -5.58 -5.58
C SER A 175 5.72 -6.01 -6.41
N LEU A 176 5.30 -7.27 -6.31
CA LEU A 176 4.11 -7.75 -7.02
C LEU A 176 2.83 -7.03 -6.58
N PHE A 177 2.74 -6.63 -5.30
CA PHE A 177 1.59 -5.84 -4.84
C PHE A 177 1.57 -4.45 -5.47
N PHE A 178 2.68 -3.73 -5.43
CA PHE A 178 2.76 -2.39 -6.01
C PHE A 178 2.55 -2.40 -7.53
N ASP A 179 3.17 -3.33 -8.26
CA ASP A 179 2.99 -3.46 -9.72
C ASP A 179 1.52 -3.71 -10.08
N ASN A 180 0.86 -4.63 -9.36
CA ASN A 180 -0.54 -4.94 -9.60
C ASN A 180 -1.49 -3.80 -9.14
N ALA A 181 -1.14 -3.09 -8.07
CA ALA A 181 -1.89 -1.94 -7.59
C ALA A 181 -1.83 -0.78 -8.60
N LEU A 182 -0.65 -0.52 -9.16
CA LEU A 182 -0.44 0.48 -10.19
C LEU A 182 -1.27 0.18 -11.45
N ASP A 183 -1.23 -1.06 -11.93
CA ASP A 183 -2.06 -1.52 -13.05
C ASP A 183 -3.55 -1.24 -12.81
N GLN A 184 -4.02 -1.41 -11.58
CA GLN A 184 -5.40 -1.15 -11.16
C GLN A 184 -5.70 0.35 -11.03
N ILE A 185 -4.78 1.14 -10.47
CA ILE A 185 -4.92 2.60 -10.33
C ILE A 185 -4.99 3.26 -11.71
N GLN A 186 -4.11 2.87 -12.64
CA GLN A 186 -4.18 3.32 -14.04
C GLN A 186 -5.53 3.00 -14.68
N ALA A 187 -6.08 1.81 -14.40
CA ALA A 187 -7.37 1.40 -14.91
C ALA A 187 -8.54 2.18 -14.29
N MET A 188 -8.48 2.51 -13.00
CA MET A 188 -9.57 3.17 -12.26
C MET A 188 -9.57 4.69 -12.40
N TYR A 189 -8.39 5.30 -12.41
CA TYR A 189 -8.23 6.75 -12.28
C TYR A 189 -7.52 7.38 -13.49
N GLY A 190 -7.11 6.59 -14.49
CA GLY A 190 -6.60 7.14 -15.75
C GLY A 190 -5.26 7.82 -15.69
N VAL A 191 -4.51 7.51 -14.65
CA VAL A 191 -3.22 8.11 -14.40
C VAL A 191 -2.23 7.63 -15.45
N ASP A 192 -1.59 8.57 -16.15
CA ASP A 192 -0.47 8.26 -17.02
C ASP A 192 0.80 8.17 -16.17
N VAL A 193 1.42 6.99 -16.16
CA VAL A 193 2.63 6.75 -15.38
C VAL A 193 3.82 6.97 -16.31
N GLN A 194 4.35 8.19 -16.29
CA GLN A 194 5.50 8.57 -17.13
C GLN A 194 6.78 7.83 -16.71
N SER A 195 6.90 7.51 -15.42
CA SER A 195 7.95 6.66 -14.86
C SER A 195 7.44 5.91 -13.65
N TYR A 196 7.58 4.59 -13.67
CA TYR A 196 7.57 3.76 -12.47
C TYR A 196 8.89 3.02 -12.46
N GLU A 197 9.85 3.54 -11.68
CA GLU A 197 11.12 2.86 -11.51
C GLU A 197 10.98 1.83 -10.39
N GLN A 198 10.61 0.61 -10.79
CA GLN A 198 10.96 -0.57 -10.01
C GLN A 198 12.49 -0.60 -9.95
N VAL A 199 13.07 -0.33 -8.77
CA VAL A 199 14.51 -0.44 -8.60
C VAL A 199 14.94 -1.85 -8.97
N SER A 200 15.48 -1.95 -10.18
CA SER A 200 15.94 -3.17 -10.79
C SER A 200 17.31 -3.51 -10.23
N GLU A 201 17.55 -4.81 -10.04
CA GLU A 201 18.89 -5.34 -9.75
C GLU A 201 19.88 -4.75 -10.76
N THR A 202 20.77 -3.88 -10.30
CA THR A 202 21.89 -3.42 -11.11
C THR A 202 22.75 -4.63 -11.44
N SER A 203 23.03 -4.81 -12.73
CA SER A 203 23.66 -5.99 -13.35
C SER A 203 25.14 -6.19 -13.00
N ASP A 204 25.63 -5.57 -11.93
CA ASP A 204 27.00 -5.69 -11.50
C ASP A 204 27.14 -6.75 -10.41
N SER A 205 28.11 -7.63 -10.60
CA SER A 205 28.28 -8.90 -9.89
C SER A 205 28.55 -8.83 -8.36
N SER A 206 28.33 -7.68 -7.71
CA SER A 206 28.36 -7.49 -6.25
C SER A 206 26.95 -7.19 -5.74
N ARG A 207 26.20 -8.28 -5.56
CA ARG A 207 24.76 -8.29 -5.23
C ARG A 207 24.45 -7.50 -3.96
N GLY A 208 23.54 -6.55 -4.08
CA GLY A 208 22.61 -6.15 -3.04
C GLY A 208 21.28 -5.76 -3.67
N LEU A 209 20.18 -6.30 -3.13
CA LEU A 209 18.85 -5.91 -3.56
C LEU A 209 18.58 -4.52 -2.98
N SER A 210 18.56 -3.52 -3.86
CA SER A 210 18.07 -2.20 -3.52
C SER A 210 16.57 -2.18 -3.80
N LEU A 211 15.76 -2.18 -2.75
CA LEU A 211 14.37 -1.73 -2.84
C LEU A 211 14.34 -0.37 -2.18
N ASN A 212 14.81 0.65 -2.89
CA ASN A 212 14.37 2.01 -2.59
C ASN A 212 13.00 2.10 -3.28
N HIS A 213 11.91 1.89 -2.55
CA HIS A 213 10.61 2.29 -3.07
C HIS A 213 10.48 3.78 -2.76
N VAL A 214 11.13 4.58 -3.60
CA VAL A 214 10.97 6.03 -3.68
C VAL A 214 10.22 6.23 -4.99
N GLU A 215 8.94 6.56 -4.89
CA GLU A 215 8.16 6.93 -6.04
C GLU A 215 8.45 8.38 -6.40
N GLU A 216 9.26 8.61 -7.43
CA GLU A 216 9.03 9.73 -8.34
C GLU A 216 8.02 9.24 -9.39
N SER A 217 6.79 8.95 -8.95
CA SER A 217 5.68 8.76 -9.87
C SER A 217 4.99 10.10 -10.01
N SER A 218 5.27 10.85 -11.08
CA SER A 218 4.38 11.97 -11.44
C SER A 218 3.05 11.40 -11.90
N LEU A 219 2.22 10.96 -10.96
CA LEU A 219 0.84 10.61 -11.18
C LEU A 219 0.12 11.95 -11.32
N GLU A 220 0.04 12.46 -12.55
CA GLU A 220 -0.78 13.62 -12.85
C GLU A 220 -2.27 13.25 -12.70
N PHE A 221 -2.74 13.23 -11.45
CA PHE A 221 -4.15 13.42 -11.18
C PHE A 221 -4.50 14.85 -11.60
N GLU A 222 -5.68 15.07 -12.20
CA GLU A 222 -6.17 16.42 -12.56
C GLU A 222 -6.17 17.41 -11.38
N GLN A 223 -5.95 16.95 -10.14
CA GLN A 223 -5.85 17.73 -8.92
C GLN A 223 -4.42 18.05 -8.42
N GLY A 224 -3.36 17.73 -9.17
CA GLY A 224 -2.00 18.21 -8.88
C GLY A 224 -1.35 17.66 -7.60
N ALA A 225 -1.72 16.44 -7.17
CA ALA A 225 -1.05 15.72 -6.10
C ALA A 225 -0.01 14.75 -6.68
N ASP A 226 1.20 14.74 -6.11
CA ASP A 226 2.23 13.72 -6.33
C ASP A 226 2.03 12.61 -5.26
N PRO A 227 1.29 11.53 -5.56
CA PRO A 227 0.83 10.57 -4.58
C PRO A 227 1.90 9.53 -4.31
N ASN A 228 2.10 9.23 -3.03
CA ASN A 228 2.96 8.14 -2.60
C ASN A 228 2.11 6.89 -2.32
N MET A 229 2.44 5.77 -2.98
CA MET A 229 1.87 4.46 -2.71
C MET A 229 2.49 3.85 -1.46
N VAL A 230 1.63 3.41 -0.55
CA VAL A 230 2.04 2.78 0.70
C VAL A 230 1.27 1.47 0.89
N LEU A 231 1.98 0.43 1.31
CA LEU A 231 1.31 -0.79 1.73
C LEU A 231 0.55 -0.50 3.03
N ALA A 232 -0.75 -0.76 3.05
CA ALA A 232 -1.57 -0.53 4.23
C ALA A 232 -1.78 -1.83 5.02
N ASN A 233 -2.21 -2.89 4.34
CA ASN A 233 -2.51 -4.16 4.97
C ASN A 233 -2.21 -5.33 4.05
N THR A 234 -1.99 -6.49 4.65
CA THR A 234 -1.90 -7.77 3.93
C THR A 234 -2.70 -8.85 4.63
N CYS A 235 -3.12 -9.84 3.84
CA CYS A 235 -3.67 -11.08 4.36
C CYS A 235 -3.46 -12.21 3.36
N ARG A 236 -3.59 -13.46 3.82
CA ARG A 236 -3.44 -14.65 2.98
C ARG A 236 -4.71 -15.48 2.91
N LYS A 237 -4.96 -16.03 1.72
CA LYS A 237 -5.91 -17.13 1.51
C LYS A 237 -5.34 -18.14 0.51
N GLY A 238 -5.15 -19.38 0.97
CA GLY A 238 -4.60 -20.46 0.16
C GLY A 238 -3.21 -20.12 -0.39
N THR A 239 -3.08 -20.09 -1.72
CA THR A 239 -1.83 -19.73 -2.44
C THR A 239 -1.74 -18.26 -2.83
N LEU A 240 -2.72 -17.45 -2.42
CA LEU A 240 -2.79 -16.02 -2.75
C LEU A 240 -2.51 -15.17 -1.52
N LYS A 241 -1.74 -14.10 -1.72
CA LYS A 241 -1.71 -12.97 -0.78
C LYS A 241 -2.49 -11.80 -1.37
N TYR A 242 -3.25 -11.17 -0.51
CA TYR A 242 -3.99 -9.94 -0.77
C TYR A 242 -3.29 -8.81 -0.05
N ALA A 243 -3.30 -7.64 -0.67
CA ALA A 243 -2.78 -6.43 -0.09
C ALA A 243 -3.72 -5.26 -0.37
N ARG A 244 -3.73 -4.29 0.54
CA ARG A 244 -4.29 -2.97 0.29
C ARG A 244 -3.13 -2.01 0.11
N VAL A 245 -3.11 -1.29 -1.00
CA VAL A 245 -2.15 -0.22 -1.29
C VAL A 245 -2.91 1.10 -1.29
N ALA A 246 -2.48 2.03 -0.45
CA ALA A 246 -3.09 3.36 -0.32
C ALA A 246 -2.25 4.41 -1.06
N LEU A 247 -2.92 5.36 -1.71
CA LEU A 247 -2.36 6.52 -2.38
C LEU A 247 -2.44 7.72 -1.43
N LYS A 248 -1.34 8.02 -0.76
CA LYS A 248 -1.30 9.13 0.19
C LYS A 248 -1.49 10.46 -0.52
N GLY A 249 -2.28 11.35 0.09
CA GLY A 249 -2.54 12.70 -0.43
C GLY A 249 -3.68 12.77 -1.45
N VAL A 250 -4.22 11.62 -1.87
CA VAL A 250 -5.40 11.54 -2.73
C VAL A 250 -6.59 11.14 -1.86
N VAL A 251 -7.52 12.07 -1.68
CA VAL A 251 -8.80 11.82 -1.02
C VAL A 251 -9.87 11.80 -2.11
N LEU A 252 -10.62 10.71 -2.17
CA LEU A 252 -11.74 10.58 -3.11
C LEU A 252 -12.99 11.17 -2.49
N ALA A 253 -13.91 11.63 -3.34
CA ALA A 253 -15.24 12.00 -2.88
C ALA A 253 -15.92 10.77 -2.24
N ASP A 254 -16.68 11.01 -1.17
CA ASP A 254 -17.46 9.96 -0.54
C ASP A 254 -18.58 9.49 -1.48
N GLU A 255 -18.40 8.28 -2.03
CA GLU A 255 -19.36 7.59 -2.89
C GLU A 255 -19.88 6.29 -2.24
N SER A 256 -19.62 6.07 -0.94
CA SER A 256 -19.94 4.82 -0.23
C SER A 256 -21.43 4.45 -0.28
N ASP A 257 -22.31 5.45 -0.34
CA ASP A 257 -23.77 5.27 -0.42
C ASP A 257 -24.28 4.95 -1.84
N ARG A 258 -23.44 5.03 -2.88
CA ARG A 258 -23.89 4.88 -4.28
C ARG A 258 -24.14 3.43 -4.69
N TRP A 259 -23.52 2.45 -4.02
CA TRP A 259 -23.70 1.03 -4.32
C TRP A 259 -23.51 0.16 -3.07
N ASN A 260 -24.10 -1.04 -3.08
CA ASN A 260 -23.96 -1.99 -1.97
C ASN A 260 -22.52 -2.48 -1.85
N ARG A 261 -21.96 -2.46 -0.63
CA ARG A 261 -20.64 -3.00 -0.30
C ARG A 261 -20.45 -4.49 -0.61
N ASP A 262 -21.50 -5.25 -0.91
CA ASP A 262 -21.42 -6.65 -1.33
C ASP A 262 -21.70 -6.84 -2.84
N TRP A 263 -21.56 -5.80 -3.67
CA TRP A 263 -21.90 -5.83 -5.11
C TRP A 263 -21.31 -7.02 -5.87
N HIS A 264 -20.09 -7.46 -5.57
CA HIS A 264 -19.46 -8.63 -6.19
C HIS A 264 -20.21 -9.97 -5.97
N ARG A 265 -21.11 -10.04 -4.99
CA ARG A 265 -21.95 -11.23 -4.73
C ARG A 265 -23.23 -11.22 -5.54
N GLU A 266 -23.74 -10.04 -5.87
CA GLU A 266 -24.99 -9.84 -6.60
C GLU A 266 -24.67 -9.24 -7.96
N LEU A 267 -24.39 -10.11 -8.94
CA LEU A 267 -24.00 -9.75 -10.31
C LEU A 267 -25.08 -9.04 -11.14
N ARG A 268 -26.20 -8.65 -10.54
CA ARG A 268 -27.24 -7.87 -11.22
C ARG A 268 -26.98 -6.40 -10.95
N SER A 269 -27.13 -5.58 -12.00
CA SER A 269 -27.11 -4.12 -11.89
C SER A 269 -27.99 -3.67 -10.72
N GLN A 270 -27.37 -3.04 -9.72
CA GLN A 270 -28.07 -2.57 -8.51
C GLN A 270 -28.68 -1.19 -8.70
N SER A 271 -28.31 -0.47 -9.76
CA SER A 271 -28.83 0.86 -10.08
C SER A 271 -28.64 1.16 -11.57
N PRO A 272 -29.54 1.94 -12.18
CA PRO A 272 -29.40 2.35 -13.58
C PRO A 272 -28.02 2.95 -13.85
N GLY A 273 -27.35 2.46 -14.90
CA GLY A 273 -26.01 2.92 -15.27
C GLY A 273 -24.85 2.23 -14.55
N LEU A 274 -25.10 1.32 -13.61
CA LEU A 274 -24.05 0.46 -13.03
C LEU A 274 -24.11 -0.95 -13.62
N GLU A 275 -22.97 -1.47 -14.05
CA GLU A 275 -22.85 -2.85 -14.53
C GLU A 275 -21.69 -3.57 -13.85
N ILE A 276 -21.84 -4.88 -13.66
CA ILE A 276 -20.84 -5.71 -13.01
C ILE A 276 -20.30 -6.72 -14.02
N GLY A 277 -19.00 -6.68 -14.24
CA GLY A 277 -18.27 -7.65 -15.06
C GLY A 277 -17.52 -8.62 -14.17
N THR A 278 -17.34 -9.84 -14.66
CA THR A 278 -16.61 -10.90 -13.98
C THR A 278 -15.66 -11.64 -14.93
N PHE A 279 -14.55 -12.14 -14.39
CA PHE A 279 -13.71 -13.04 -15.13
C PHE A 279 -13.18 -14.13 -14.21
N SER A 280 -13.58 -15.38 -14.51
CA SER A 280 -13.02 -16.58 -13.92
C SER A 280 -12.32 -17.40 -15.01
N GLY A 281 -11.02 -17.63 -14.87
CA GLY A 281 -10.28 -18.46 -15.81
C GLY A 281 -8.78 -18.24 -15.80
N HIS A 282 -8.06 -19.03 -16.59
CA HIS A 282 -6.64 -18.86 -16.82
C HIS A 282 -6.42 -18.19 -18.18
N LEU A 283 -5.55 -17.18 -18.20
CA LEU A 283 -5.08 -16.54 -19.43
C LEU A 283 -3.70 -17.07 -19.80
N SER A 284 -3.35 -17.02 -21.09
CA SER A 284 -2.03 -17.43 -21.61
C SER A 284 -0.87 -16.71 -20.93
N ARG A 285 -1.10 -15.47 -20.48
CA ARG A 285 -0.32 -14.79 -19.44
C ARG A 285 -1.29 -14.45 -18.32
N ASN A 286 -1.15 -15.08 -17.16
CA ASN A 286 -2.04 -14.94 -16.00
C ASN A 286 -1.80 -13.62 -15.24
N LEU A 287 -1.72 -12.50 -15.96
CA LEU A 287 -1.51 -11.16 -15.42
C LEU A 287 -2.83 -10.61 -14.87
N LEU A 288 -2.77 -9.91 -13.73
CA LEU A 288 -3.95 -9.37 -13.08
C LEU A 288 -4.65 -8.32 -13.96
N SER A 289 -3.87 -7.39 -14.53
CA SER A 289 -4.35 -6.38 -15.48
C SER A 289 -5.16 -6.97 -16.63
N LYS A 290 -4.72 -8.09 -17.21
CA LYS A 290 -5.46 -8.75 -18.30
C LYS A 290 -6.79 -9.32 -17.84
N LYS A 291 -6.88 -9.81 -16.61
CA LYS A 291 -8.15 -10.31 -16.06
C LYS A 291 -9.12 -9.17 -15.74
N ILE A 292 -8.60 -8.06 -15.20
CA ILE A 292 -9.38 -6.82 -15.01
C ILE A 292 -9.94 -6.39 -16.36
N MET A 293 -9.10 -6.32 -17.40
CA MET A 293 -9.56 -6.02 -18.76
C MET A 293 -10.68 -6.95 -19.20
N ARG A 294 -10.51 -8.28 -19.08
CA ARG A 294 -11.57 -9.25 -19.45
C ARG A 294 -12.90 -9.02 -18.71
N ALA A 295 -12.85 -8.71 -17.42
CA ALA A 295 -14.04 -8.37 -16.66
C ALA A 295 -14.66 -7.05 -17.13
N VAL A 296 -13.86 -6.04 -17.48
CA VAL A 296 -14.33 -4.80 -18.12
C VAL A 296 -15.03 -5.09 -19.45
N GLU A 297 -14.47 -5.97 -20.30
CA GLU A 297 -15.10 -6.32 -21.58
C GLU A 297 -16.48 -6.95 -21.37
N GLU A 298 -16.61 -7.86 -20.41
CA GLU A 298 -17.90 -8.49 -20.09
C GLU A 298 -18.94 -7.46 -19.63
N ALA A 299 -18.54 -6.53 -18.75
CA ALA A 299 -19.43 -5.47 -18.29
C ALA A 299 -19.86 -4.53 -19.44
N LEU A 300 -18.94 -4.13 -20.31
CA LEU A 300 -19.26 -3.30 -21.48
C LEU A 300 -20.23 -4.01 -22.44
N VAL A 301 -20.07 -5.33 -22.66
CA VAL A 301 -21.04 -6.14 -23.43
C VAL A 301 -22.40 -6.14 -22.74
N SER A 302 -22.46 -6.24 -21.41
CA SER A 302 -23.70 -6.17 -20.63
C SER A 302 -24.44 -4.83 -20.83
N ILE A 303 -23.71 -3.70 -20.68
CA ILE A 303 -24.24 -2.36 -20.96
C ILE A 303 -24.84 -2.31 -22.36
N ALA A 304 -24.06 -2.73 -23.36
CA ALA A 304 -24.46 -2.65 -24.76
C ALA A 304 -25.70 -3.50 -25.10
N ARG A 305 -25.85 -4.68 -24.47
CA ARG A 305 -27.03 -5.53 -24.61
C ARG A 305 -28.27 -4.92 -23.95
N SER A 306 -28.11 -4.29 -22.79
CA SER A 306 -29.20 -3.62 -22.09
C SER A 306 -29.74 -2.43 -22.90
N GLU A 307 -28.88 -1.79 -23.70
CA GLU A 307 -29.15 -0.57 -24.48
C GLU A 307 -29.51 -0.83 -25.96
N HIS A 308 -29.88 -2.06 -26.36
CA HIS A 308 -30.54 -2.44 -27.64
C HIS A 308 -29.69 -3.15 -28.72
N VAL A 309 -28.63 -3.89 -28.38
CA VAL A 309 -27.88 -4.64 -29.43
C VAL A 309 -27.52 -6.07 -29.01
N ASP A 310 -27.88 -7.06 -29.83
CA ASP A 310 -27.42 -8.46 -29.73
C ASP A 310 -25.94 -8.55 -30.16
N ILE A 311 -25.03 -8.14 -29.28
CA ILE A 311 -23.58 -8.09 -29.54
C ILE A 311 -22.87 -9.28 -28.90
N THR A 312 -21.90 -9.83 -29.61
CA THR A 312 -20.94 -10.79 -29.07
C THR A 312 -19.64 -10.09 -28.65
N SER A 313 -18.91 -10.65 -27.69
CA SER A 313 -17.67 -10.05 -27.17
C SER A 313 -16.58 -9.84 -28.22
N GLU A 314 -16.66 -10.53 -29.37
CA GLU A 314 -15.69 -10.42 -30.47
C GLU A 314 -15.90 -9.16 -31.33
N GLU A 315 -17.05 -8.48 -31.16
CA GLU A 315 -17.47 -7.33 -31.96
C GLU A 315 -17.25 -5.99 -31.24
N ILE A 316 -16.65 -6.02 -30.04
CA ILE A 316 -16.32 -4.83 -29.25
C ILE A 316 -14.82 -4.58 -29.28
N ASN A 317 -14.43 -3.42 -29.83
CA ASN A 317 -13.07 -2.91 -29.70
C ASN A 317 -12.99 -2.04 -28.46
N ILE A 318 -12.14 -2.42 -27.52
CA ILE A 318 -11.99 -1.72 -26.25
C ILE A 318 -10.75 -0.85 -26.29
N GLY A 319 -10.92 0.41 -25.93
CA GLY A 319 -9.82 1.33 -25.70
C GLY A 319 -9.94 2.00 -24.34
N ARG A 320 -8.86 2.69 -23.95
CA ARG A 320 -8.85 3.57 -22.79
C ARG A 320 -9.11 5.00 -23.25
N THR A 321 -9.90 5.76 -22.51
CA THR A 321 -10.05 7.21 -22.72
C THR A 321 -8.91 7.95 -22.02
N SER A 322 -8.61 9.16 -22.49
CA SER A 322 -7.76 10.10 -21.75
C SER A 322 -8.47 10.46 -20.43
N GLY A 323 -7.85 10.17 -19.27
CA GLY A 323 -8.42 10.47 -17.95
C GLY A 323 -9.13 9.31 -17.24
N GLY A 324 -9.04 8.06 -17.71
CA GLY A 324 -9.32 6.88 -16.85
C GLY A 324 -10.61 6.15 -17.04
N GLY A 325 -11.29 6.39 -18.16
CA GLY A 325 -12.38 5.56 -18.61
C GLY A 325 -11.92 4.45 -19.55
N TYR A 326 -12.81 3.49 -19.71
CA TYR A 326 -12.79 2.54 -20.82
C TYR A 326 -13.90 2.93 -21.79
N TYR A 327 -13.63 2.78 -23.09
CA TYR A 327 -14.68 2.81 -24.09
C TYR A 327 -14.74 1.47 -24.81
N GLY A 328 -15.95 0.98 -25.04
CA GLY A 328 -16.24 -0.11 -25.94
C GLY A 328 -16.85 0.45 -27.22
N ARG A 329 -16.11 0.37 -28.33
CA ARG A 329 -16.67 0.65 -29.67
C ARG A 329 -17.23 -0.64 -30.23
N ILE A 330 -18.53 -0.65 -30.46
CA ILE A 330 -19.26 -1.75 -31.05
C ILE A 330 -19.47 -1.43 -32.53
N THR A 331 -19.12 -2.39 -33.39
CA THR A 331 -19.46 -2.31 -34.81
C THR A 331 -20.29 -3.54 -35.16
N HIS A 332 -21.62 -3.38 -35.24
CA HIS A 332 -22.54 -4.47 -35.61
C HIS A 332 -23.63 -3.97 -36.56
N ALA A 333 -23.77 -4.66 -37.71
CA ALA A 333 -24.86 -4.53 -38.69
C ALA A 333 -25.42 -3.10 -38.91
N GLU A 334 -24.60 -2.20 -39.49
CA GLU A 334 -24.91 -0.79 -39.82
C GLU A 334 -25.08 0.17 -38.63
N THR A 335 -24.85 -0.29 -37.40
CA THR A 335 -24.78 0.54 -36.19
C THR A 335 -23.33 0.65 -35.69
N ASP A 336 -22.81 1.88 -35.65
CA ASP A 336 -21.62 2.22 -34.88
C ASP A 336 -22.07 2.83 -33.56
N ALA A 337 -21.83 2.12 -32.46
CA ALA A 337 -22.18 2.57 -31.11
C ALA A 337 -20.91 2.64 -30.26
N THR A 338 -20.75 3.73 -29.51
CA THR A 338 -19.67 3.87 -28.53
C THR A 338 -20.28 3.92 -27.14
N VAL A 339 -19.91 2.95 -26.30
CA VAL A 339 -20.22 2.93 -24.88
C VAL A 339 -19.00 3.42 -24.12
N GLU A 340 -19.14 4.47 -23.32
CA GLU A 340 -18.09 4.92 -22.41
C GLU A 340 -18.46 4.54 -20.98
N ALA A 341 -17.51 3.99 -20.23
CA ALA A 341 -17.71 3.62 -18.85
C ALA A 341 -16.44 3.83 -18.01
N MET A 342 -16.62 4.07 -16.72
CA MET A 342 -15.53 4.24 -15.76
C MET A 342 -15.48 3.06 -14.79
N VAL A 343 -14.27 2.58 -14.48
CA VAL A 343 -14.08 1.55 -13.46
C VAL A 343 -14.15 2.19 -12.08
N ARG A 344 -15.19 1.87 -11.32
CA ARG A 344 -15.39 2.41 -9.96
C ARG A 344 -14.73 1.57 -8.87
N SER A 345 -14.73 0.25 -9.04
CA SER A 345 -14.14 -0.66 -8.05
C SER A 345 -13.78 -1.99 -8.71
N VAL A 346 -12.76 -2.64 -8.16
CA VAL A 346 -12.32 -3.98 -8.60
C VAL A 346 -12.15 -4.86 -7.38
N ARG A 347 -12.65 -6.09 -7.45
CA ARG A 347 -12.60 -7.06 -6.36
C ARG A 347 -12.06 -8.40 -6.81
N PHE A 348 -11.41 -9.07 -5.87
CA PHE A 348 -10.72 -10.33 -6.10
C PHE A 348 -11.22 -11.39 -5.14
N VAL A 349 -11.63 -12.54 -5.67
CA VAL A 349 -12.15 -13.66 -4.88
C VAL A 349 -11.46 -14.95 -5.30
N GLY A 350 -11.07 -15.76 -4.32
CA GLY A 350 -10.47 -17.07 -4.56
C GLY A 350 -9.37 -17.42 -3.55
N ASP A 351 -8.87 -18.64 -3.66
CA ASP A 351 -7.80 -19.17 -2.82
C ASP A 351 -6.71 -19.92 -3.62
N GLY A 352 -6.96 -20.16 -4.91
CA GLY A 352 -6.06 -20.85 -5.82
C GLY A 352 -5.19 -19.91 -6.65
N SER A 353 -4.43 -20.46 -7.60
CA SER A 353 -3.47 -19.73 -8.45
C SER A 353 -4.08 -18.65 -9.36
N SER A 354 -5.41 -18.55 -9.39
CA SER A 354 -6.17 -17.73 -10.31
C SER A 354 -7.43 -17.20 -9.63
N PRO A 355 -7.38 -15.99 -9.03
CA PRO A 355 -8.58 -15.39 -8.45
C PRO A 355 -9.58 -15.04 -9.56
N THR A 356 -10.87 -15.13 -9.22
CA THR A 356 -11.95 -14.50 -9.98
C THR A 356 -11.89 -13.00 -9.74
N VAL A 357 -12.00 -12.24 -10.83
CA VAL A 357 -11.99 -10.78 -10.81
C VAL A 357 -13.40 -10.29 -11.04
N TYR A 358 -13.82 -9.30 -10.27
CA TYR A 358 -15.07 -8.58 -10.45
C TYR A 358 -14.75 -7.10 -10.66
N VAL A 359 -15.46 -6.47 -11.58
CA VAL A 359 -15.31 -5.05 -11.90
C VAL A 359 -16.67 -4.38 -11.86
N LEU A 360 -16.77 -3.28 -11.12
CA LEU A 360 -17.93 -2.40 -11.14
C LEU A 360 -17.67 -1.27 -12.14
N LEU A 361 -18.49 -1.21 -13.19
CA LEU A 361 -18.49 -0.14 -14.18
C LEU A 361 -19.65 0.82 -13.95
N GLU A 362 -19.38 2.10 -14.12
CA GLU A 362 -20.41 3.13 -14.27
C GLU A 362 -20.44 3.64 -15.72
N ASN A 363 -21.61 3.56 -16.36
CA ASN A 363 -21.87 4.11 -17.67
C ASN A 363 -21.85 5.64 -17.62
N SER A 364 -20.94 6.26 -18.38
CA SER A 364 -20.79 7.72 -18.45
C SER A 364 -21.61 8.36 -19.60
N GLY A 365 -22.33 7.55 -20.39
CA GLY A 365 -23.25 7.99 -21.44
C GLY A 365 -22.95 7.37 -22.81
N PHE A 366 -23.95 7.45 -23.70
CA PHE A 366 -23.83 7.14 -25.13
C PHE A 366 -23.60 8.43 -25.91
N ASN A 367 -22.59 8.44 -26.77
CA ASN A 367 -22.49 9.42 -27.85
C ASN A 367 -22.85 8.69 -29.16
N GLU A 368 -23.99 9.06 -29.77
CA GLU A 368 -24.36 8.66 -31.13
C GLU A 368 -23.52 9.38 -32.20
#